data_AF-A0A7W6D8X6-F1
#
_entry.id   AF-A0A7W6D8X6-F1
#
_cell.length_a   1.000
_cell.length_b   1.000
_cell.length_c   1.000
_cell.angle_alpha   90.00
_cell.angle_beta   90.00
_cell.angle_gamma   90.00
#
_symmetry.space_group_name_H-M   'P 1'
#
loop_
_entity.id
_entity.type
_entity.pdbx_description
1 polymer ?
#
loop_
_entity_poly.entity_id
_entity_poly.type
_entity_poly.pdbx_seq_one_letter_code
_entity_poly.pdbx_strand_id
1 'polypeptide(L)'
;MNSPYPRWTDPVRVHLQSGLTREFSCIYDALDFLENEWPIRDGALYERAIRQCREALARSLPAPIAREAFAFACLEAGMPVAGDRRNRQRPGSARSPLPQIDGRIAAVTRMAHALAGA
;
A
#
# COMPACT_ATOMS: atom_id res chain seq x y z
N MET A 1 16.03 -19.96 7.83
CA MET A 1 16.95 -18.95 8.41
C MET A 1 16.13 -17.77 8.93
N ASN A 2 16.11 -17.55 10.24
CA ASN A 2 15.60 -16.31 10.84
C ASN A 2 16.66 -15.22 10.60
N SER A 3 16.29 -14.12 9.95
CA SER A 3 17.22 -13.00 9.76
C SER A 3 17.63 -12.45 11.14
N PRO A 4 18.94 -12.32 11.44
CA PRO A 4 19.43 -11.90 12.76
C PRO A 4 19.22 -10.41 13.05
N TYR A 5 18.62 -9.66 12.12
CA TYR A 5 18.46 -8.21 12.23
C TYR A 5 17.06 -7.80 12.67
N PRO A 6 16.94 -6.78 13.54
CA PRO A 6 15.64 -6.27 13.96
C PRO A 6 14.87 -5.74 12.74
N ARG A 7 13.64 -6.23 12.59
CA ARG A 7 12.74 -5.77 11.53
C ARG A 7 12.17 -4.40 11.90
N TRP A 8 11.96 -3.57 10.89
CA TRP A 8 11.18 -2.35 11.03
C TRP A 8 9.74 -2.71 11.41
N THR A 9 9.19 -1.98 12.38
CA THR A 9 7.80 -2.11 12.79
C THR A 9 6.84 -1.78 11.65
N ASP A 10 7.22 -0.84 10.78
CA ASP A 10 6.47 -0.47 9.58
C ASP A 10 7.36 -0.68 8.34
N PRO A 11 7.12 -1.75 7.55
CA PRO A 11 7.94 -2.06 6.39
C PRO A 11 7.71 -1.05 5.26
N VAL A 12 8.76 -0.80 4.48
CA VAL A 12 8.71 0.13 3.35
C VAL A 12 8.34 -0.65 2.09
N ARG A 13 7.21 -0.33 1.45
CA ARG A 13 6.81 -0.95 0.18
C ARG A 13 7.13 -0.01 -0.97
N VAL A 14 7.88 -0.50 -1.95
CA VAL A 14 8.38 0.28 -3.08
C VAL A 14 7.87 -0.34 -4.37
N HIS A 15 7.35 0.49 -5.27
CA HIS A 15 7.04 0.09 -6.63
C HIS A 15 8.29 0.25 -7.50
N LEU A 16 8.84 -0.87 -7.93
CA LEU A 16 10.01 -0.90 -8.79
C LEU A 16 9.64 -0.58 -10.24
N GLN A 17 10.61 -0.08 -11.01
CA GLN A 17 10.41 0.24 -12.42
C GLN A 17 10.09 -0.99 -13.28
N SER A 18 10.39 -2.20 -12.79
CA SER A 18 10.01 -3.48 -13.40
C SER A 18 8.51 -3.78 -13.31
N GLY A 19 7.72 -2.95 -12.61
CA GLY A 19 6.29 -3.19 -12.35
C GLY A 19 6.01 -4.07 -11.13
N LEU A 20 7.05 -4.55 -10.45
CA LEU A 20 6.93 -5.33 -9.22
C LEU A 20 6.83 -4.41 -7.99
N THR A 21 6.08 -4.85 -6.99
CA THR A 21 6.05 -4.20 -5.68
C THR A 21 6.88 -5.02 -4.71
N ARG A 22 7.90 -4.42 -4.10
CA ARG A 22 8.75 -5.09 -3.11
C ARG A 22 8.55 -4.48 -1.74
N GLU A 23 8.58 -5.33 -0.72
CA GLU A 23 8.47 -4.93 0.69
C GLU A 23 9.82 -5.11 1.38
N PHE A 24 10.32 -4.03 1.98
CA PHE A 24 11.56 -4.00 2.73
C PHE A 24 11.22 -3.95 4.22
N SER A 25 11.49 -5.06 4.91
CA SER A 25 11.16 -5.22 6.32
C SER A 25 12.33 -4.92 7.25
N CYS A 26 13.54 -4.75 6.74
CA CYS A 26 14.72 -4.45 7.55
C CYS A 26 15.77 -3.66 6.76
N ILE A 27 16.75 -3.11 7.50
CA ILE A 27 17.85 -2.33 6.92
C ILE A 27 18.69 -3.15 5.94
N TYR A 28 18.89 -4.44 6.23
CA TYR A 28 19.74 -5.31 5.40
C TYR A 28 19.14 -5.51 4.01
N ASP A 29 17.83 -5.82 3.94
CA ASP A 29 17.11 -5.96 2.67
C ASP A 29 17.16 -4.65 1.85
N ALA A 30 17.05 -3.50 2.53
CA ALA A 30 17.11 -2.20 1.89
C ALA A 30 18.52 -1.86 1.37
N LEU A 31 19.57 -2.16 2.14
CA LEU A 31 20.95 -1.94 1.74
C LEU A 31 21.36 -2.84 0.57
N ASP A 32 20.99 -4.11 0.62
CA ASP A 32 21.21 -5.06 -0.47
C ASP A 32 20.58 -4.56 -1.79
N PHE A 33 19.34 -4.07 -1.72
CA PHE A 33 18.67 -3.49 -2.88
C PHE A 33 19.37 -2.23 -3.41
N LEU A 34 19.83 -1.33 -2.52
CA LEU A 34 20.61 -0.15 -2.90
C LEU A 34 21.92 -0.55 -3.62
N GLU A 35 22.59 -1.60 -3.16
CA GLU A 35 23.90 -1.99 -3.68
C GLU A 35 23.80 -2.81 -4.97
N ASN A 36 22.82 -3.70 -5.10
CA ASN A 36 22.76 -4.68 -6.18
C ASN A 36 21.73 -4.34 -7.28
N GLU A 37 20.58 -3.82 -6.91
CA GLU A 37 19.41 -3.73 -7.81
C GLU A 37 19.01 -2.28 -8.13
N TRP A 38 19.70 -1.30 -7.54
CA TRP A 38 19.33 0.10 -7.69
C TRP A 38 19.58 0.62 -9.11
N PRO A 39 18.56 1.20 -9.79
CA PRO A 39 18.65 1.56 -11.20
C PRO A 39 19.45 2.84 -11.46
N ILE A 40 19.46 3.79 -10.51
CA ILE A 40 20.02 5.14 -10.70
C ILE A 40 21.02 5.46 -9.60
N ARG A 41 22.32 5.34 -9.90
CA ARG A 41 23.41 5.52 -8.91
C ARG A 41 23.92 6.97 -8.78
N ASP A 42 23.18 7.95 -9.28
CA ASP A 42 23.61 9.37 -9.35
C ASP A 42 22.85 10.28 -8.35
N GLY A 43 22.02 9.69 -7.48
CA GLY A 43 21.18 10.43 -6.54
C GLY A 43 21.90 10.84 -5.26
N ALA A 44 21.81 12.12 -4.87
CA ALA A 44 22.35 12.58 -3.59
C ALA A 44 21.62 11.92 -2.40
N LEU A 45 20.32 11.63 -2.54
CA LEU A 45 19.58 10.89 -1.52
C LEU A 45 19.93 9.41 -1.54
N TYR A 46 20.27 8.83 -2.69
CA TYR A 46 20.79 7.46 -2.80
C TYR A 46 22.10 7.28 -2.01
N GLU A 47 23.10 8.15 -2.23
CA GLU A 47 24.37 8.08 -1.49
C GLU A 47 24.16 8.23 0.02
N ARG A 48 23.28 9.17 0.38
CA ARG A 48 22.89 9.41 1.77
C ARG A 48 22.18 8.20 2.37
N ALA A 49 21.33 7.51 1.62
CA ALA A 49 20.63 6.31 2.08
C ALA A 49 21.61 5.15 2.33
N ILE A 50 22.56 4.91 1.42
CA ILE A 50 23.62 3.89 1.63
C ILE A 50 24.38 4.17 2.92
N ARG A 51 24.85 5.40 3.10
CA ARG A 51 25.60 5.78 4.30
C ARG A 51 24.77 5.54 5.56
N GLN A 52 23.53 6.02 5.60
CA GLN A 52 22.68 5.88 6.79
C GLN A 52 22.27 4.43 7.08
N CYS A 53 22.04 3.61 6.06
CA CYS A 53 21.80 2.18 6.24
C CYS A 53 23.02 1.47 6.85
N ARG A 54 24.23 1.78 6.40
CA ARG A 54 25.47 1.24 6.97
C ARG A 54 25.67 1.68 8.43
N GLU A 55 25.47 2.96 8.74
CA GLU A 55 25.53 3.47 10.11
C GLU A 55 24.49 2.82 11.03
N ALA A 56 23.29 2.52 10.51
CA ALA A 56 22.25 1.85 11.28
C ALA A 56 22.58 0.37 11.55
N LEU A 57 23.23 -0.33 10.61
CA LEU A 57 23.78 -1.68 10.85
C LEU A 57 24.90 -1.65 11.89
N ALA A 58 25.73 -0.61 11.89
CA ALA A 58 26.76 -0.37 12.91
C ALA A 58 26.20 0.05 14.28
N ARG A 59 24.86 0.22 14.40
CA ARG A 59 24.16 0.73 15.59
C ARG A 59 24.53 2.17 15.98
N SER A 60 25.17 2.91 15.07
CA SER A 60 25.48 4.33 15.23
C SER A 60 24.25 5.23 15.02
N LEU A 61 23.28 4.75 14.22
CA LEU A 61 22.11 5.53 13.81
C LEU A 61 20.82 4.73 14.04
N PRO A 62 19.73 5.35 14.55
CA PRO A 62 18.46 4.67 14.75
C PRO A 62 17.85 4.12 13.45
N ALA A 63 17.38 2.87 13.49
CA ALA A 63 16.76 2.21 12.35
C ALA A 63 15.62 3.01 11.65
N PRO A 64 14.76 3.78 12.35
CA PRO A 64 13.74 4.60 11.71
C PRO A 64 14.31 5.71 10.82
N ILE A 65 15.46 6.28 11.18
CA ILE A 65 16.10 7.36 10.41
C ILE A 65 16.66 6.79 9.10
N ALA A 66 17.30 5.61 9.14
CA ALA A 66 17.74 4.91 7.94
C ALA A 66 16.56 4.54 7.02
N ARG A 67 15.43 4.15 7.61
CA ARG A 67 14.19 3.87 6.88
C ARG A 67 13.68 5.08 6.11
N GLU A 68 13.62 6.24 6.76
CA GLU A 68 13.19 7.48 6.10
C GLU A 68 14.15 7.88 4.98
N ALA A 69 15.46 7.79 5.22
CA ALA A 69 16.47 8.05 4.20
C ALA A 69 16.28 7.17 2.96
N PHE A 70 16.01 5.88 3.16
CA PHE A 70 15.71 4.95 2.08
C PHE A 70 14.42 5.33 1.32
N ALA A 71 13.34 5.69 2.03
CA ALA A 71 12.10 6.12 1.40
C ALA A 71 12.30 7.38 0.54
N PHE A 72 13.08 8.36 1.02
CA PHE A 72 13.41 9.55 0.23
C PHE A 72 14.24 9.23 -1.01
N ALA A 73 15.21 8.31 -0.91
CA ALA A 73 15.96 7.85 -2.07
C ALA A 73 15.06 7.18 -3.13
N CYS A 74 14.07 6.39 -2.70
CA CYS A 74 13.11 5.79 -3.63
C CYS A 74 12.29 6.85 -4.37
N LEU A 75 11.82 7.88 -3.66
CA LEU A 75 11.09 8.99 -4.27
C LEU A 75 11.96 9.77 -5.27
N GLU A 76 13.23 10.01 -4.97
CA GLU A 76 14.19 10.66 -5.88
C GLU A 76 14.38 9.85 -7.17
N ALA A 77 14.49 8.53 -7.05
CA ALA A 77 14.64 7.63 -8.19
C ALA A 77 13.33 7.38 -8.98
N GLY A 78 12.24 8.08 -8.64
CA GLY A 78 10.92 7.90 -9.27
C GLY A 78 10.26 6.56 -8.93
N MET A 79 10.66 5.91 -7.83
CA MET A 79 10.07 4.68 -7.32
C MET A 79 9.11 5.02 -6.18
N PRO A 80 7.79 5.12 -6.43
CA PRO A 80 6.86 5.58 -5.43
C PRO A 80 6.79 4.59 -4.27
N VAL A 81 6.97 5.13 -3.06
CA VAL A 81 6.83 4.39 -1.82
C VAL A 81 5.34 4.30 -1.50
N ALA A 82 4.81 3.08 -1.50
CA ALA A 82 3.44 2.83 -1.10
C ALA A 82 3.32 3.10 0.40
N GLY A 83 2.68 4.23 0.74
CA GLY A 83 2.34 4.58 2.11
C GLY A 83 1.61 3.46 2.84
N ASP A 84 1.85 3.41 4.15
CA ASP A 84 1.28 2.52 5.16
C ASP A 84 -0.11 1.94 4.81
N ARG A 85 -0.27 0.61 4.97
CA ARG A 85 -1.52 -0.14 4.74
C ARG A 85 -2.56 0.17 5.81
N ARG A 86 -2.83 1.43 6.13
CA ARG A 86 -3.98 1.73 7.00
C ARG A 86 -5.33 1.48 6.32
N ASN A 87 -5.41 1.32 4.99
CA ASN A 87 -6.70 1.15 4.33
C ASN A 87 -6.70 0.50 2.91
N ARG A 88 -5.88 -0.52 2.63
CA ARG A 88 -6.06 -1.36 1.42
C ARG A 88 -6.32 -2.83 1.74
N GLN A 89 -7.02 -3.05 2.83
CA GLN A 89 -7.79 -4.24 3.16
C GLN A 89 -9.05 -3.65 3.82
N ARG A 90 -10.22 -3.55 3.21
CA ARG A 90 -11.10 -4.54 2.55
C ARG A 90 -12.31 -3.79 1.91
N PRO A 91 -13.24 -4.42 1.15
CA PRO A 91 -13.43 -5.86 0.98
C PRO A 91 -13.49 -6.30 -0.49
N GLY A 92 -13.55 -7.61 -0.68
CA GLY A 92 -13.82 -8.19 -1.98
C GLY A 92 -15.00 -7.52 -2.67
N SER A 93 -14.85 -7.37 -3.97
CA SER A 93 -15.89 -7.22 -4.97
C SER A 93 -16.87 -8.40 -4.86
N ALA A 94 -17.68 -8.44 -3.80
CA ALA A 94 -18.89 -9.23 -3.80
C ALA A 94 -19.87 -8.46 -4.71
N ARG A 95 -19.80 -8.79 -6.01
CA ARG A 95 -20.91 -8.66 -6.93
C ARG A 95 -22.17 -9.13 -6.21
N SER A 96 -22.98 -8.20 -5.73
CA SER A 96 -24.38 -8.48 -5.45
C SER A 96 -25.08 -8.35 -6.79
N PRO A 97 -25.65 -9.43 -7.37
CA PRO A 97 -26.58 -9.26 -8.47
C PRO A 97 -27.83 -8.62 -7.88
N LEU A 98 -28.12 -7.39 -8.27
CA LEU A 98 -29.46 -6.84 -8.11
C LEU A 98 -30.44 -7.80 -8.78
N PRO A 99 -31.48 -8.31 -8.10
CA PRO A 99 -32.57 -8.94 -8.81
C PRO A 99 -33.27 -7.85 -9.62
N GLN A 100 -33.16 -7.95 -10.95
CA GLN A 100 -33.97 -7.21 -11.90
C GLN A 100 -35.43 -7.54 -11.59
N ILE A 101 -36.18 -6.56 -11.09
CA ILE A 101 -37.61 -6.70 -10.86
C ILE A 101 -38.25 -6.58 -12.24
N ASP A 102 -38.37 -7.71 -12.91
CA ASP A 102 -39.14 -7.84 -14.15
C ASP A 102 -40.61 -7.57 -13.83
N GLY A 103 -41.16 -6.54 -14.47
CA GLY A 103 -42.53 -6.15 -14.27
C GLY A 103 -43.49 -7.17 -14.86
N ARG A 104 -44.51 -7.58 -14.09
CA ARG A 104 -45.81 -8.01 -14.62
C ARG A 104 -46.76 -8.41 -13.50
N ILE A 105 -47.74 -7.55 -13.21
CA ILE A 105 -49.14 -7.98 -13.11
C ILE A 105 -50.07 -6.77 -13.23
N ALA A 106 -50.70 -6.67 -14.39
CA ALA A 106 -51.94 -5.93 -14.56
C ALA A 106 -53.08 -6.77 -13.97
N ALA A 107 -53.92 -6.17 -13.13
CA ALA A 107 -55.30 -6.59 -12.94
C ALA A 107 -56.14 -5.47 -12.33
N VAL A 108 -56.86 -4.79 -13.22
CA VAL A 108 -58.24 -4.30 -13.09
C VAL A 108 -59.02 -4.84 -11.88
N THR A 109 -59.80 -3.98 -11.20
CA THR A 109 -61.25 -4.17 -10.96
C THR A 109 -61.82 -3.33 -9.80
N ARG A 110 -62.80 -2.48 -10.17
CA ARG A 110 -64.00 -1.98 -9.46
C ARG A 110 -63.82 -1.21 -8.14
N MET A 111 -64.27 0.04 -8.08
CA MET A 111 -65.66 0.53 -7.90
C MET A 111 -66.27 0.16 -6.54
N ALA A 112 -66.93 1.18 -5.97
CA ALA A 112 -68.11 1.17 -5.09
C ALA A 112 -67.92 1.61 -3.62
N HIS A 113 -68.65 2.70 -3.31
CA HIS A 113 -69.34 3.04 -2.05
C HIS A 113 -68.50 3.50 -0.84
N ALA A 114 -68.96 4.39 0.05
CA ALA A 114 -70.05 5.35 0.13
C ALA A 114 -69.98 5.96 1.57
N LEU A 115 -70.40 7.23 1.70
CA LEU A 115 -71.12 7.85 2.83
C LEU A 115 -70.46 8.19 4.19
N ALA A 116 -70.93 9.37 4.67
CA ALA A 116 -71.06 9.89 6.05
C ALA A 116 -69.75 10.24 6.77
N GLY A 117 -69.61 11.34 7.53
CA GLY A 117 -70.47 12.35 8.18
C GLY A 117 -69.53 13.07 9.16
N ALA A 118 -69.78 14.22 9.78
CA ALA A 118 -70.87 15.17 9.86
C ALA A 118 -70.24 16.53 10.23
#